data_AF-A0A2H9TB34-F1
#
_entry.id   AF-A0A2H9TB34-F1
#
_cell.length_a   1.000
_cell.length_b   1.000
_cell.length_c   1.000
_cell.angle_alpha   90.00
_cell.angle_beta   90.00
_cell.angle_gamma   90.00
#
_symmetry.space_group_name_H-M   'P 1'
#
loop_
_entity.id
_entity.type
_entity.pdbx_description
1 polymer ?
#
loop_
_entity_poly.entity_id
_entity_poly.type
_entity_poly.pdbx_seq_one_letter_code
_entity_poly.pdbx_strand_id
1 'polypeptide(L)'
;MHSQKTKKKDNPVYLSEIHEQLINDKEAKIRDVLTQALFEQMLELKNRRDQGASPDEYQQLEALILAIAAAGEAIGKVWKREHDKH
;
A
#
# COMPACT_ATOMS: atom_id res chain seq x y z
N MET A 1 43.71 -15.03 -14.98
CA MET A 1 42.70 -13.96 -14.85
C MET A 1 41.50 -14.33 -15.72
N HIS A 2 40.38 -14.75 -15.13
CA HIS A 2 39.12 -14.93 -15.85
C HIS A 2 38.01 -14.33 -14.98
N SER A 3 37.73 -13.04 -15.16
CA SER A 3 36.52 -12.40 -14.64
C SER A 3 35.34 -12.88 -15.47
N GLN A 4 34.58 -13.85 -14.96
CA GLN A 4 33.24 -14.11 -15.47
C GLN A 4 32.31 -13.02 -14.94
N LYS A 5 31.89 -12.14 -15.86
CA LYS A 5 30.81 -11.17 -15.67
C LYS A 5 29.56 -11.91 -15.18
N THR A 6 29.13 -11.62 -13.95
CA THR A 6 27.79 -11.99 -13.49
C THR A 6 26.76 -11.25 -14.34
N LYS A 7 26.15 -11.95 -15.30
CA LYS A 7 24.95 -11.47 -15.98
C LYS A 7 23.90 -11.22 -14.90
N LYS A 8 23.54 -9.95 -14.68
CA LYS A 8 22.32 -9.60 -13.94
C LYS A 8 21.18 -10.37 -14.60
N LYS A 9 20.56 -11.28 -13.87
CA LYS A 9 19.25 -11.80 -14.24
C LYS A 9 18.31 -10.61 -14.15
N ASP A 10 17.95 -10.02 -15.30
CA ASP A 10 16.74 -9.23 -15.41
C ASP A 10 15.58 -10.20 -15.19
N ASN A 11 15.25 -10.45 -13.92
CA ASN A 11 13.94 -10.98 -13.60
C ASN A 11 12.94 -9.93 -14.06
N PRO A 12 12.01 -10.23 -14.98
CA PRO A 12 10.90 -9.33 -15.24
C PRO A 12 10.24 -9.05 -13.90
N VAL A 13 10.27 -7.78 -13.49
CA VAL A 13 9.59 -7.31 -12.29
C VAL A 13 8.11 -7.37 -12.64
N TYR A 14 7.49 -8.52 -12.37
CA TYR A 14 6.04 -8.63 -12.42
C TYR A 14 5.50 -7.73 -11.32
N LEU A 15 4.88 -6.64 -11.74
CA LEU A 15 4.18 -5.75 -10.86
C LEU A 15 2.96 -6.50 -10.29
N SER A 16 2.57 -6.20 -9.05
CA SER A 16 1.28 -6.68 -8.58
C SER A 16 0.17 -6.04 -9.41
N GLU A 17 -0.97 -6.73 -9.54
CA GLU A 17 -2.12 -6.23 -10.31
C GLU A 17 -2.52 -4.80 -9.90
N ILE A 18 -2.53 -4.53 -8.59
CA ILE A 18 -2.80 -3.18 -8.04
C ILE A 18 -1.76 -2.16 -8.51
N HIS A 19 -0.48 -2.54 -8.57
CA HIS A 19 0.58 -1.65 -9.03
C HIS A 19 0.41 -1.33 -10.51
N GLU A 20 0.07 -2.31 -11.36
CA GLU A 20 -0.23 -2.07 -12.77
C GLU A 20 -1.46 -1.17 -12.95
N GLN A 21 -2.51 -1.38 -12.16
CA GLN A 21 -3.69 -0.51 -12.17
C GLN A 21 -3.32 0.93 -11.78
N LEU A 22 -2.50 1.12 -10.74
CA LEU A 22 -2.04 2.45 -10.31
C LEU A 22 -1.16 3.14 -11.35
N ILE A 23 -0.31 2.41 -12.09
CA ILE A 23 0.46 2.96 -13.22
C ILE A 23 -0.48 3.50 -14.31
N ASN A 24 -1.59 2.82 -14.58
CA ASN A 24 -2.52 3.20 -15.63
C ASN A 24 -3.56 4.24 -15.18
N ASP A 25 -3.64 4.55 -13.88
CA ASP A 25 -4.65 5.41 -13.26
C ASP A 25 -4.38 6.91 -13.41
N LYS A 26 -4.43 7.45 -14.64
CA LYS A 26 -4.13 8.87 -14.92
C LYS A 26 -5.05 9.87 -14.23
N GLU A 27 -6.29 9.47 -13.94
CA GLU A 27 -7.30 10.32 -13.30
C GLU A 27 -7.38 10.12 -11.77
N ALA A 28 -6.45 9.35 -11.19
CA ALA A 28 -6.43 9.01 -9.76
C ALA A 28 -7.69 8.26 -9.24
N LYS A 29 -8.53 7.70 -10.12
CA LYS A 29 -9.77 7.01 -9.76
C LYS A 29 -9.51 5.76 -8.92
N ILE A 30 -8.58 4.92 -9.35
CA ILE A 30 -8.21 3.70 -8.62
C ILE A 30 -7.54 4.05 -7.30
N ARG A 31 -6.62 5.03 -7.32
CA ARG A 31 -5.95 5.54 -6.13
C ARG A 31 -6.95 6.07 -5.10
N ASP A 32 -7.95 6.83 -5.52
CA ASP A 32 -8.98 7.38 -4.63
C ASP A 32 -9.90 6.28 -4.08
N VAL A 33 -10.33 5.33 -4.92
CA VAL A 33 -11.14 4.17 -4.47
C VAL A 33 -10.39 3.33 -3.43
N LEU A 34 -9.12 3.01 -3.68
CA LEU A 34 -8.32 2.22 -2.73
C LEU A 34 -8.06 3.00 -1.43
N THR A 35 -7.78 4.30 -1.53
CA THR A 35 -7.56 5.15 -0.34
C THR A 35 -8.83 5.28 0.49
N GLN A 36 -9.99 5.44 -0.15
CA GLN A 36 -11.29 5.49 0.51
C GLN A 36 -11.62 4.16 1.21
N ALA A 37 -11.42 3.02 0.52
CA ALA A 37 -11.66 1.70 1.10
C ALA A 37 -10.76 1.43 2.33
N LEU A 38 -9.49 1.86 2.29
CA LEU A 38 -8.59 1.77 3.43
C LEU A 38 -9.04 2.68 4.59
N PHE A 39 -9.48 3.90 4.28
CA PHE A 39 -9.99 4.83 5.27
C PHE A 39 -11.24 4.28 5.99
N GLU A 40 -12.18 3.70 5.25
CA GLU A 40 -13.39 3.08 5.82
C GLU A 40 -13.05 1.92 6.76
N GLN A 41 -12.13 1.03 6.36
CA GLN A 41 -11.66 -0.05 7.23
C GLN A 41 -10.94 0.47 8.48
N MET A 42 -10.13 1.52 8.34
CA MET A 42 -9.47 2.15 9.49
C MET A 42 -10.49 2.70 10.49
N LEU A 43 -11.56 3.35 10.01
CA LEU A 43 -12.64 3.85 10.85
C LEU A 43 -13.38 2.72 11.58
N GLU A 44 -13.65 1.61 10.90
CA GLU A 44 -14.27 0.44 11.52
C GLU A 44 -13.42 -0.12 12.66
N LEU A 45 -12.12 -0.30 12.42
CA LEU A 45 -11.19 -0.80 13.43
C LEU A 45 -11.04 0.17 14.61
N LYS A 46 -11.00 1.49 14.33
CA LYS A 46 -10.97 2.51 15.37
C LYS A 46 -12.24 2.47 16.22
N ASN A 47 -13.41 2.32 15.59
CA ASN A 47 -14.67 2.21 16.31
C ASN A 47 -14.70 0.97 17.21
N ARG A 48 -14.23 -0.17 16.71
CA ARG A 48 -14.10 -1.41 17.51
C ARG A 48 -13.15 -1.23 18.70
N ARG A 49 -12.02 -0.57 18.49
CA ARG A 49 -11.05 -0.26 19.55
C ARG A 49 -11.68 0.65 20.62
N ASP A 50 -12.40 1.68 20.18
CA ASP A 50 -13.02 2.68 21.05
C ASP A 50 -14.25 2.14 21.82
N GLN A 51 -14.84 1.02 21.37
CA GLN A 51 -15.95 0.32 22.05
C GLN A 51 -15.53 -0.50 23.30
N GLY A 52 -14.24 -0.49 23.64
CA GLY A 52 -13.72 -1.19 24.83
C GLY A 52 -13.14 -2.56 24.51
N ALA A 53 -12.17 -2.59 23.59
CA ALA A 53 -11.37 -3.77 23.31
C ALA A 53 -10.58 -4.23 24.55
N SER A 54 -10.40 -5.54 24.70
CA SER A 54 -9.46 -6.10 25.68
C SER A 54 -8.03 -5.60 25.41
N PRO A 55 -7.09 -5.63 26.38
CA PRO A 55 -5.71 -5.16 26.14
C PRO A 55 -5.02 -5.81 24.93
N ASP A 56 -5.20 -7.12 24.75
CA ASP A 56 -4.63 -7.85 23.62
C ASP A 56 -5.29 -7.46 22.29
N GLU A 57 -6.62 -7.33 22.29
CA GLU A 57 -7.35 -6.89 21.10
C GLU A 57 -7.03 -5.43 20.75
N TYR A 58 -6.84 -4.56 21.74
CA TYR A 58 -6.44 -3.18 21.54
C TYR A 58 -5.11 -3.09 20.79
N GLN A 59 -4.10 -3.85 21.23
CA GLN A 59 -2.79 -3.88 20.57
C GLN A 59 -2.88 -4.39 19.13
N GLN A 60 -3.70 -5.42 18.89
CA GLN A 60 -3.94 -5.93 17.53
C GLN A 60 -4.62 -4.90 16.64
N LEU A 61 -5.66 -4.23 17.16
CA LEU A 61 -6.38 -3.18 16.44
C LEU A 61 -5.46 -1.99 16.12
N GLU A 62 -4.61 -1.56 17.05
CA GLU A 62 -3.60 -0.52 16.80
C GLU A 62 -2.63 -0.92 15.69
N ALA A 63 -2.13 -2.15 15.71
CA ALA A 63 -1.21 -2.65 14.68
C ALA A 63 -1.88 -2.66 13.29
N LEU A 64 -3.16 -3.07 13.22
CA LEU A 64 -3.92 -3.08 11.97
C LEU A 64 -4.20 -1.66 11.46
N ILE A 65 -4.59 -0.74 12.34
CA ILE A 65 -4.80 0.68 12.00
C ILE A 65 -3.52 1.28 11.42
N LEU A 66 -2.37 1.03 12.05
CA LEU A 66 -1.07 1.50 11.57
C LEU A 66 -0.70 0.88 10.21
N ALA A 67 -0.96 -0.42 10.02
CA ALA A 67 -0.69 -1.10 8.76
C ALA A 67 -1.53 -0.54 7.61
N ILE A 68 -2.81 -0.24 7.86
CA ILE A 68 -3.71 0.37 6.87
C ILE A 68 -3.24 1.79 6.51
N ALA A 69 -2.82 2.58 7.50
CA ALA A 69 -2.25 3.90 7.24
C ALA A 69 -0.99 3.83 6.36
N ALA A 70 -0.10 2.88 6.65
CA ALA A 70 1.10 2.64 5.84
C ALA A 70 0.76 2.17 4.41
N ALA A 71 -0.27 1.33 4.24
CA ALA A 71 -0.74 0.90 2.92
C ALA A 71 -1.30 2.09 2.10
N GLY A 72 -2.06 2.99 2.72
CA GLY A 72 -2.55 4.21 2.07
C GLY A 72 -1.40 5.12 1.61
N GLU A 73 -0.37 5.28 2.46
CA GLU A 73 0.84 6.03 2.09
C GLU A 73 1.58 5.37 0.92
N ALA A 74 1.70 4.04 0.91
CA ALA A 74 2.33 3.30 -0.18
C ALA A 74 1.61 3.49 -1.52
N ILE A 75 0.27 3.43 -1.54
CA ILE A 75 -0.53 3.70 -2.73
C ILE A 75 -0.27 5.12 -3.25
N GLY A 76 -0.31 6.12 -2.37
CA GLY A 76 -0.03 7.51 -2.73
C GLY A 76 1.39 7.69 -3.30
N LYS A 77 2.39 7.06 -2.69
CA LYS A 77 3.78 7.10 -3.17
C LYS A 77 3.95 6.44 -4.53
N VAL A 78 3.32 5.29 -4.76
CA VAL A 78 3.37 4.59 -6.05
C VAL A 78 2.72 5.43 -7.14
N TRP A 79 1.50 5.91 -6.91
CA TRP A 79 0.79 6.75 -7.89
C TRP A 79 1.58 8.03 -8.21
N LYS A 80 2.05 8.76 -7.18
CA LYS A 80 2.84 9.98 -7.36
C LYS A 80 4.13 9.71 -8.14
N ARG A 81 4.84 8.62 -7.84
CA ARG A 81 6.08 8.26 -8.54
C ARG A 81 5.86 8.05 -10.04
N GLU A 82 4.71 7.54 -10.44
CA GLU A 82 4.45 7.18 -11.84
C GLU A 82 3.80 8.33 -12.63
N HIS A 83 3.07 9.24 -11.96
CA HIS A 83 2.34 10.32 -12.62
C HIS A 83 2.91 11.73 -12.39
N ASP A 84 3.69 11.97 -11.33
CA ASP A 84 4.18 13.30 -10.92
C ASP A 84 5.64 13.57 -11.38
N LYS A 85 6.08 12.92 -12.47
CA LYS A 85 7.45 13.04 -13.03
C LYS A 85 7.63 14.23 -13.99
N HIS A 86 6.67 15.14 -14.10
CA HIS A 86 6.71 16.28 -15.03
C HIS A 86 6.37 17.60 -14.36
#